data_AF-A0AAN7BNA6-F1
#
_entry.id   AF-A0AAN7BNA6-F1
#
_cell.length_a   1.000
_cell.length_b   1.000
_cell.length_c   1.000
_cell.angle_alpha   90.00
_cell.angle_beta   90.00
_cell.angle_gamma   90.00
#
_symmetry.space_group_name_H-M   'P 1'
#
loop_
_entity.id
_entity.type
_entity.pdbx_description
1 polymer ?
#
loop_
_entity_poly.entity_id
_entity_poly.type
_entity_poly.pdbx_seq_one_letter_code
_entity_poly.pdbx_strand_id
1 'polypeptide(L)'
;MARELYSLFILALAAEIKEVRGKTTKTDTRKWANTFFDALAEEAVKARLAVDLDDALTLVIPAFARYNLLPKEYSSETEEEEDDTARSTGATGVGIQP
;
A
#
# COMPACT_ATOMS: atom_id res chain seq x y z
N MET A 1 12.57 -24.98 -15.55
CA MET A 1 11.60 -25.73 -14.73
C MET A 1 11.27 -25.07 -13.39
N ALA A 2 12.15 -25.04 -12.38
CA ALA A 2 11.78 -24.51 -11.05
C ALA A 2 11.32 -23.02 -11.06
N ARG A 3 12.00 -22.16 -11.82
CA ARG A 3 11.64 -20.74 -11.99
C ARG A 3 10.28 -20.53 -12.68
N GLU A 4 9.96 -21.35 -13.68
CA GLU A 4 8.67 -21.28 -14.38
C GLU A 4 7.53 -21.73 -13.47
N LEU A 5 7.73 -22.84 -12.72
CA LEU A 5 6.76 -23.31 -11.72
C LEU A 5 6.54 -22.28 -10.61
N TYR A 6 7.61 -21.63 -10.14
CA TYR A 6 7.50 -20.53 -9.19
C TYR A 6 6.69 -19.37 -9.76
N SER A 7 6.95 -18.96 -11.01
CA SER A 7 6.21 -17.86 -11.65
C SER A 7 4.72 -18.20 -11.79
N LEU A 8 4.38 -19.44 -12.16
CA LEU A 8 3.00 -19.92 -12.22
C LEU A 8 2.35 -19.96 -10.84
N PHE A 9 3.07 -20.41 -9.81
CA PHE A 9 2.59 -20.41 -8.44
C PHE A 9 2.30 -19.00 -7.93
N ILE A 10 3.21 -18.04 -8.15
CA ILE A 10 2.99 -16.64 -7.77
C ILE A 10 1.81 -16.03 -8.53
N LEU A 11 1.65 -16.36 -9.82
CA LEU A 11 0.50 -15.90 -10.60
C LEU A 11 -0.83 -16.46 -10.06
N ALA A 12 -0.85 -17.75 -9.70
CA ALA A 12 -2.02 -18.39 -9.10
C ALA A 12 -2.34 -17.80 -7.73
N LEU A 13 -1.32 -17.57 -6.89
CA LEU A 13 -1.48 -16.91 -5.60
C LEU A 13 -2.07 -15.52 -5.75
N ALA A 14 -1.55 -14.71 -6.68
CA ALA A 14 -2.05 -13.36 -6.96
C ALA A 14 -3.51 -13.35 -7.45
N ALA A 15 -3.97 -14.41 -8.10
CA ALA A 15 -5.36 -14.52 -8.57
C ALA A 15 -6.37 -14.70 -7.43
N GLU A 16 -5.96 -15.31 -6.32
CA GLU A 16 -6.84 -15.70 -5.21
C GLU A 16 -6.89 -14.68 -4.06
N ILE A 17 -5.97 -13.71 -4.05
CA ILE A 17 -5.88 -12.70 -2.99
C ILE A 17 -6.56 -11.40 -3.39
N LYS A 18 -7.18 -10.73 -2.41
CA LYS A 18 -7.93 -9.47 -2.62
C LYS A 18 -7.11 -8.23 -2.33
N GLU A 19 -6.15 -8.33 -1.41
CA GLU A 19 -5.28 -7.23 -0.99
C GLU A 19 -3.89 -7.76 -0.62
N VAL A 20 -2.86 -6.94 -0.85
CA VAL A 20 -1.51 -7.18 -0.35
C VAL A 20 -1.28 -6.27 0.85
N ARG A 21 -0.99 -6.88 2.00
CA ARG A 21 -0.62 -6.17 3.23
C ARG A 21 0.89 -5.94 3.26
N GLY A 22 1.33 -5.04 4.14
CA GLY A 22 2.74 -4.71 4.31
C GLY A 22 2.93 -3.22 4.48
N LYS A 23 4.11 -2.82 4.97
CA LYS A 23 4.46 -1.41 5.04
C LYS A 23 4.98 -0.99 3.68
N THR A 24 4.26 -0.07 3.05
CA THR A 24 4.68 0.53 1.80
C THR A 24 5.40 1.84 2.12
N THR A 25 6.65 1.97 1.72
CA THR A 25 7.43 3.21 1.88
C THR A 25 7.89 3.72 0.54
N LYS A 26 7.63 4.99 0.28
CA LYS A 26 8.23 5.72 -0.84
C LYS A 26 9.65 6.12 -0.46
N THR A 27 10.62 5.66 -1.23
CA THR A 27 12.01 6.13 -1.08
C THR A 27 12.23 7.37 -1.93
N ASP A 28 13.22 8.21 -1.57
CA ASP A 28 13.55 9.47 -2.26
C ASP A 28 13.84 9.29 -3.76
N THR A 29 14.15 8.07 -4.20
CA THR A 29 14.44 7.72 -5.60
C THR A 29 13.20 7.35 -6.43
N ARG A 30 11.98 7.68 -5.96
CA ARG A 30 10.68 7.28 -6.57
C ARG A 30 10.44 5.77 -6.62
N LYS A 31 11.25 4.96 -5.93
CA LYS A 31 11.02 3.52 -5.79
C LYS A 31 10.06 3.26 -4.63
N TRP A 32 8.93 2.64 -4.97
CA TRP A 32 8.00 2.08 -4.01
C TRP A 32 8.58 0.76 -3.48
N ALA A 33 8.85 0.71 -2.17
CA ALA A 33 9.23 -0.51 -1.48
C ALA A 33 8.05 -1.00 -0.65
N ASN A 34 7.82 -2.31 -0.62
CA ASN A 34 6.79 -2.91 0.20
C ASN A 34 7.32 -4.21 0.81
N THR A 35 7.22 -4.29 2.13
CA THR A 35 7.82 -5.36 2.92
C THR A 35 7.33 -6.76 2.55
N PHE A 36 6.12 -6.91 1.99
CA PHE A 36 5.63 -8.20 1.53
C PHE A 36 6.33 -8.65 0.25
N PHE A 37 6.50 -7.76 -0.73
CA PHE A 37 7.23 -8.11 -1.95
C PHE A 37 8.72 -8.35 -1.66
N ASP A 38 9.30 -7.59 -0.74
CA ASP A 38 10.68 -7.80 -0.30
C ASP A 38 10.84 -9.19 0.33
N ALA A 39 9.96 -9.56 1.27
CA ALA A 39 10.01 -10.88 1.90
C ALA A 39 9.81 -12.02 0.88
N LEU A 40 8.87 -11.86 -0.05
CA LEU A 40 8.62 -12.86 -1.08
C LEU A 40 9.79 -13.01 -2.07
N ALA A 41 10.44 -11.89 -2.43
CA ALA A 41 11.63 -11.87 -3.27
C ALA A 41 12.84 -12.49 -2.55
N GLU A 42 13.02 -12.22 -1.26
CA GLU A 42 14.06 -12.86 -0.44
C GLU A 42 13.91 -14.39 -0.41
N GLU A 43 12.69 -14.90 -0.25
CA GLU A 43 12.45 -16.34 -0.28
C GLU A 43 12.78 -16.95 -1.65
N ALA A 44 12.51 -16.25 -2.75
CA ALA A 44 12.91 -16.70 -4.09
C ALA A 44 14.44 -16.80 -4.25
N VAL A 45 15.18 -15.82 -3.70
CA VAL A 45 16.65 -15.82 -3.72
C VAL A 45 17.20 -16.94 -2.83
N LYS A 46 16.69 -17.09 -1.60
CA LYS A 46 17.09 -18.18 -0.68
C LYS A 46 16.87 -19.56 -1.30
N ALA A 47 15.76 -19.74 -2.01
CA ALA A 47 15.43 -20.96 -2.73
C ALA A 47 16.22 -21.13 -4.06
N ARG A 48 17.11 -20.19 -4.42
CA ARG A 48 17.88 -20.15 -5.67
C ARG A 48 17.01 -20.17 -6.93
N LEU A 49 15.82 -19.57 -6.85
CA LEU A 49 14.88 -19.40 -7.96
C LEU A 49 15.17 -18.12 -8.77
N ALA A 50 15.85 -17.16 -8.14
CA ALA A 50 16.34 -15.92 -8.72
C ALA A 50 17.79 -15.67 -8.30
N VAL A 51 18.53 -14.90 -9.09
CA VAL A 51 19.95 -14.61 -8.86
C VAL A 51 20.14 -13.59 -7.73
N ASP A 52 19.28 -12.58 -7.69
CA ASP A 52 19.29 -11.50 -6.71
C ASP A 52 17.86 -10.97 -6.48
N LEU A 53 17.74 -9.96 -5.60
CA LEU A 53 16.45 -9.39 -5.23
C LEU A 53 15.75 -8.72 -6.42
N ASP A 54 16.50 -8.05 -7.30
CA ASP A 54 15.93 -7.36 -8.46
C ASP A 54 15.38 -8.39 -9.46
N ASP A 55 16.13 -9.46 -9.76
CA ASP A 55 15.68 -10.60 -10.58
C ASP A 55 14.44 -11.26 -9.97
N ALA A 56 14.40 -11.44 -8.65
CA ALA A 56 13.24 -11.99 -7.96
C ALA A 56 12.00 -11.10 -8.08
N LEU A 57 12.17 -9.78 -7.92
CA LEU A 57 11.09 -8.81 -8.07
C LEU A 57 10.54 -8.78 -9.51
N THR A 58 11.36 -9.06 -10.53
CA THR A 58 10.86 -9.19 -11.91
C THR A 58 9.90 -10.37 -12.11
N LEU A 59 9.95 -11.39 -11.24
CA LEU A 59 9.03 -12.53 -11.27
C LEU A 59 7.76 -12.26 -10.47
N VAL A 60 7.90 -11.54 -9.36
CA VAL A 60 6.82 -11.28 -8.42
C VAL A 60 5.93 -10.12 -8.88
N ILE A 61 6.51 -8.94 -9.13
CA ILE A 61 5.75 -7.71 -9.37
C ILE A 61 4.75 -7.83 -10.54
N PRO A 62 5.09 -8.39 -11.71
CA PRO A 62 4.14 -8.48 -12.83
C PRO A 62 2.91 -9.34 -12.52
N ALA A 63 3.05 -10.39 -11.70
CA ALA A 63 1.94 -11.26 -11.33
C ALA A 63 0.91 -10.50 -10.47
N PHE A 64 1.37 -9.72 -9.49
CA PHE A 64 0.49 -8.91 -8.64
C PHE A 64 -0.06 -7.68 -9.36
N ALA A 65 0.74 -7.09 -10.26
CA ALA A 65 0.29 -5.99 -11.13
C ALA A 65 -0.91 -6.40 -11.98
N ARG A 66 -0.91 -7.62 -12.52
CA ARG A 66 -2.01 -8.16 -13.35
C ARG A 66 -3.37 -8.13 -12.63
N TYR A 67 -3.38 -8.26 -11.31
CA TYR A 67 -4.60 -8.28 -10.50
C TYR A 67 -4.83 -6.98 -9.71
N ASN A 68 -4.16 -5.88 -10.08
CA ASN A 68 -4.25 -4.57 -9.42
C ASN A 68 -3.89 -4.59 -7.92
N LEU A 69 -2.96 -5.46 -7.53
CA LEU A 69 -2.53 -5.66 -6.15
C LEU A 69 -1.27 -4.87 -5.75
N LEU A 70 -0.77 -4.01 -6.64
CA LEU A 70 0.32 -3.11 -6.28
C LEU A 70 -0.16 -2.01 -5.34
N PRO A 71 0.69 -1.51 -4.44
CA PRO A 71 0.35 -0.41 -3.55
C PRO A 71 -0.04 0.81 -4.39
N LYS A 72 -1.15 1.44 -4.02
CA LYS A 72 -1.63 2.68 -4.64
C LYS A 72 -1.24 3.85 -3.76
N GLU A 73 -0.79 4.94 -4.38
CA GLU A 73 -0.78 6.24 -3.71
C GLU A 73 -2.24 6.59 -3.39
N TYR A 74 -2.64 6.50 -2.13
CA TYR A 74 -3.78 7.27 -1.67
C TYR A 74 -3.27 8.70 -1.52
N SER A 75 -3.55 9.56 -2.50
CA SER A 75 -3.45 10.99 -2.31
C SER A 75 -4.41 11.35 -1.18
N SER A 76 -3.88 11.61 0.00
CA SER A 76 -4.63 12.24 1.09
C SER A 76 -4.88 13.71 0.70
N GLU A 77 -5.84 13.93 -0.19
CA GLU A 77 -6.48 15.21 -0.44
C GLU A 77 -7.99 15.02 -0.25
N THR A 78 -8.43 14.99 1.02
CA THR A 78 -9.82 15.20 1.53
C THR A 78 -9.83 14.73 2.99
N GLU A 79 -10.21 15.45 4.03
CA GLU A 79 -10.76 16.80 4.24
C GLU A 79 -10.19 17.28 5.59
N GLU A 80 -9.63 18.49 5.64
CA GLU A 80 -9.57 19.22 6.92
C GLU A 80 -11.02 19.59 7.23
N GLU A 81 -11.73 18.76 8.02
CA GLU A 81 -12.91 19.23 8.74
C GLU A 81 -12.40 20.29 9.73
N GLU A 82 -12.65 21.56 9.43
CA GLU A 82 -12.58 22.64 10.41
C GLU A 82 -13.54 22.29 11.56
N ASP A 83 -12.96 21.83 12.68
CA ASP A 83 -13.60 21.74 13.97
C ASP A 83 -13.94 23.16 14.47
N ASP A 84 -15.13 23.65 14.10
CA ASP A 84 -15.69 24.89 14.64
C ASP A 84 -16.68 24.62 15.79
N THR A 85 -16.32 23.69 16.68
CA THR A 85 -17.08 23.38 17.89
C THR A 85 -16.37 23.83 19.17
N ALA A 86 -16.19 25.13 19.34
CA ALA A 86 -16.02 25.71 20.67
C ALA A 86 -16.47 27.18 20.74
N ARG A 87 -17.63 27.46 21.36
CA ARG A 87 -17.69 27.96 22.76
C ARG A 87 -19.11 28.46 23.11
N SER A 88 -19.75 27.67 23.96
CA SER A 88 -20.85 28.09 24.83
C SER A 88 -20.44 29.32 25.66
N THR A 89 -21.24 30.38 25.61
CA THR A 89 -21.56 31.21 26.78
C THR A 89 -22.99 31.71 26.66
N GLY A 90 -23.89 31.15 27.47
CA GLY A 90 -25.17 31.77 27.76
C GLY A 90 -24.99 32.97 28.70
N ALA A 91 -25.73 34.06 28.42
CA ALA A 91 -26.21 35.00 29.43
C ALA A 91 -27.30 35.90 28.80
N THR A 92 -28.53 35.68 29.25
CA THR A 92 -29.70 36.56 29.13
C THR A 92 -29.44 37.98 29.64
N GLY A 93 -29.95 39.01 28.94
CA GLY A 93 -29.96 40.40 29.39
C GLY A 93 -30.84 41.31 28.54
N VAL A 94 -31.91 41.81 29.17
CA VAL A 94 -33.01 42.66 28.68
C VAL A 94 -32.55 44.00 28.06
N GLY A 95 -33.22 44.45 26.99
CA GLY A 95 -33.15 45.85 26.53
C GLY A 95 -33.94 46.11 25.24
N ILE A 96 -35.24 46.37 25.35
CA ILE A 96 -36.06 46.95 24.27
C ILE A 96 -35.90 48.48 24.32
N GLN A 97 -35.60 49.09 23.17
CA GLN A 97 -35.77 50.52 22.86
C GLN A 97 -36.88 50.66 21.80
N PRO A 98 -37.47 51.84 21.55
CA PRO A 98 -37.14 53.19 22.07
C PRO A 98 -38.16 53.79 23.04
#